data_AF-A0AAV4PHT4-F1
#
_entry.id   AF-A0AAV4PHT4-F1
#
_cell.length_a   1.000
_cell.length_b   1.000
_cell.length_c   1.000
_cell.angle_alpha   90.00
_cell.angle_beta   90.00
_cell.angle_gamma   90.00
#
_symmetry.space_group_name_H-M   'P 1'
#
loop_
_entity.id
_entity.type
_entity.pdbx_description
1 polymer ?
#
loop_
_entity_poly.entity_id
_entity_poly.type
_entity_poly.pdbx_seq_one_letter_code
_entity_poly.pdbx_strand_id
1 'polypeptide(L)'
;MDIGPEFDDDYFEKPIEKRANTTSNYEAKIFRPFWFMDNNSINADRSAEDVLIALKHRADFYYFSRNYRKAIEMYERCLKLVPSSNNTWKREFMENLAYSFLHENNAEKALEWSLKLEQSAYNLDQKIVSMNIIATACHKLGRYAAELEALHHCLETHKSWPEFWYRLGLAYAGLFEIDLPGYYTSKPSQEEETCCRFKSKLNLSKHPRSQENDSPSADLECSIQSTMPCDCGNCETHAALSLERTGKCHNCFLGTYTIASCMVKTRTMIDSGGNNHLGVERDELLKEKIDSCLKHMEIEQSFIDEASKSLGPEFIPGLKKKRAYVDDDGLTINKKSEVQD
;
A
#
# COMPACT_ATOMS: atom_id res chain seq x y z
N MET A 1 40.08 -1.46 49.24
CA MET A 1 39.01 -0.46 49.17
C MET A 1 37.97 -1.07 48.25
N ASP A 2 36.88 -1.54 48.84
CA ASP A 2 35.72 -2.04 48.12
C ASP A 2 35.08 -0.87 47.38
N ILE A 3 35.09 -0.92 46.05
CA ILE A 3 34.27 -0.05 45.21
C ILE A 3 32.98 -0.83 45.00
N GLY A 4 32.10 -0.78 46.00
CA GLY A 4 30.73 -1.23 45.86
C GLY A 4 29.97 -0.32 44.89
N PRO A 5 29.03 -0.84 44.09
CA PRO A 5 28.19 -0.03 43.24
C PRO A 5 27.10 0.61 44.10
N GLU A 6 27.44 1.68 44.81
CA GLU A 6 26.42 2.57 45.37
C GLU A 6 25.80 3.32 44.18
N PHE A 7 24.66 2.80 43.74
CA PHE A 7 23.82 3.43 42.75
C PHE A 7 23.29 4.73 43.38
N ASP A 8 23.58 5.86 42.75
CA ASP A 8 23.29 7.20 43.26
C ASP A 8 21.76 7.46 43.16
N ASP A 9 21.02 7.02 44.18
CA ASP A 9 19.54 7.11 44.26
C ASP A 9 19.04 8.57 44.25
N ASP A 10 19.93 9.55 44.42
CA ASP A 10 19.63 10.99 44.34
C ASP A 10 19.34 11.48 42.91
N TYR A 11 19.54 10.65 41.88
CA TYR A 11 19.14 10.97 40.49
C TYR A 11 17.62 10.87 40.25
N PHE A 12 16.89 10.13 41.09
CA PHE A 12 15.45 9.99 40.95
C PHE A 12 14.71 11.05 41.77
N GLU A 13 13.83 11.83 41.13
CA GLU A 13 12.94 12.76 41.83
C GLU A 13 12.17 12.01 42.93
N LYS A 14 12.10 12.62 44.14
CA LYS A 14 11.37 12.05 45.28
C LYS A 14 9.96 11.64 44.82
N PRO A 15 9.49 10.43 45.16
CA PRO A 15 8.17 9.97 44.75
C PRO A 15 7.12 11.03 45.11
N ILE A 16 6.41 11.54 44.10
CA ILE A 16 5.27 12.43 44.34
C ILE A 16 4.34 11.69 45.29
N GLU A 17 4.18 12.19 46.51
CA GLU A 17 3.23 11.66 47.48
C GLU A 17 1.84 11.75 46.84
N LYS A 18 1.40 10.64 46.25
CA LYS A 18 0.04 10.53 45.74
C LYS A 18 -0.86 10.76 46.95
N ARG A 19 -1.51 11.92 47.00
CA ARG A 19 -2.62 12.17 47.93
C ARG A 19 -3.45 10.91 47.92
N ALA A 20 -3.66 10.32 49.11
CA ALA A 20 -4.56 9.19 49.27
C ALA A 20 -5.94 9.66 48.80
N ASN A 21 -6.22 9.47 47.51
CA ASN A 21 -7.53 9.66 46.96
C ASN A 21 -8.41 8.73 47.80
N THR A 22 -9.40 9.32 48.45
CA THR A 22 -10.51 8.58 49.04
C THR A 22 -10.88 7.49 48.06
N THR A 23 -10.81 6.24 48.51
CA THR A 23 -11.23 5.07 47.75
C THR A 23 -12.68 5.26 47.39
N SER A 24 -12.93 5.89 46.23
CA SER A 24 -14.25 5.85 45.62
C SER A 24 -14.50 4.37 45.36
N ASN A 25 -15.56 3.83 45.95
CA ASN A 25 -16.00 2.47 45.67
C ASN A 25 -16.23 2.39 44.15
N TYR A 26 -15.27 1.79 43.43
CA TYR A 26 -15.36 1.62 42.00
C TYR A 26 -16.42 0.57 41.73
N GLU A 27 -17.58 1.00 41.26
CA GLU A 27 -18.62 0.11 40.76
C GLU A 27 -18.39 -0.10 39.26
N ALA A 28 -18.00 -1.32 38.88
CA ALA A 28 -17.78 -1.66 37.49
C ALA A 28 -19.11 -1.59 36.72
N LYS A 29 -19.09 -0.94 35.54
CA LYS A 29 -20.26 -0.94 34.64
C LYS A 29 -20.51 -2.37 34.15
N ILE A 30 -21.63 -2.97 34.55
CA ILE A 30 -22.04 -4.30 34.09
C ILE A 30 -22.84 -4.16 32.81
N PHE A 31 -22.31 -4.69 31.71
CA PHE A 31 -22.96 -4.70 30.41
C PHE A 31 -23.57 -6.07 30.12
N ARG A 32 -24.86 -6.09 29.75
CA ARG A 32 -25.52 -7.31 29.25
C ARG A 32 -25.05 -7.61 27.81
N PRO A 33 -25.08 -8.87 27.36
CA PRO A 33 -24.86 -9.19 25.95
C PRO A 33 -25.75 -8.31 25.05
N PHE A 34 -25.20 -7.78 23.97
CA PHE A 34 -25.89 -6.88 23.02
C PHE A 34 -26.48 -5.60 23.63
N TRP A 35 -25.97 -5.11 24.76
CA TRP A 35 -26.44 -3.87 25.38
C TRP A 35 -26.47 -2.66 24.42
N PHE A 36 -25.55 -2.60 23.46
CA PHE A 36 -25.44 -1.55 22.45
C PHE A 36 -26.51 -1.60 21.34
N MET A 37 -27.32 -2.67 21.32
CA MET A 37 -28.44 -2.81 20.39
C MET A 37 -29.75 -2.26 20.93
N ASP A 38 -29.85 -2.02 22.24
CA ASP A 38 -31.00 -1.38 22.86
C ASP A 38 -31.09 0.07 22.38
N ASN A 39 -32.27 0.51 21.92
CA ASN A 39 -32.45 1.91 21.51
C ASN A 39 -32.25 2.89 22.66
N ASN A 40 -32.43 2.44 23.92
CA ASN A 40 -32.12 3.25 25.09
C ASN A 40 -30.62 3.54 25.23
N SER A 41 -29.72 2.76 24.59
CA SER A 41 -28.28 2.96 24.67
C SER A 41 -27.81 4.20 23.91
N ILE A 42 -28.64 4.72 23.00
CA ILE A 42 -28.39 5.91 22.18
C ILE A 42 -29.39 7.04 22.50
N ASN A 43 -30.05 6.99 23.66
CA ASN A 43 -30.99 8.02 24.10
C ASN A 43 -30.26 9.35 24.36
N ALA A 44 -30.93 10.48 24.11
CA ALA A 44 -30.41 11.83 24.29
C ALA A 44 -30.06 12.18 25.74
N ASP A 45 -30.63 11.48 26.73
CA ASP A 45 -30.32 11.67 28.15
C ASP A 45 -28.95 11.11 28.57
N ARG A 46 -28.30 10.34 27.69
CA ARG A 46 -26.96 9.75 27.93
C ARG A 46 -25.88 10.76 27.59
N SER A 47 -24.71 10.63 28.24
CA SER A 47 -23.53 11.38 27.83
C SER A 47 -23.20 11.09 26.36
N ALA A 48 -22.75 12.12 25.62
CA ALA A 48 -22.33 11.98 24.22
C ALA A 48 -21.27 10.87 24.04
N GLU A 49 -20.39 10.70 25.03
CA GLU A 49 -19.40 9.63 25.08
C GLU A 49 -20.04 8.23 25.14
N ASP A 50 -21.03 8.03 26.03
CA ASP A 50 -21.72 6.74 26.16
C ASP A 50 -22.51 6.40 24.89
N VAL A 51 -23.14 7.40 24.25
CA VAL A 51 -23.82 7.24 22.95
C VAL A 51 -22.82 6.84 21.87
N LEU A 52 -21.64 7.47 21.84
CA LEU A 52 -20.60 7.18 20.85
C LEU A 52 -20.03 5.77 21.01
N ILE A 53 -19.79 5.32 22.25
CA ILE A 53 -19.37 3.94 22.55
C ILE A 53 -20.43 2.95 22.07
N ALA A 54 -21.71 3.20 22.36
CA ALA A 54 -22.79 2.32 21.91
C ALA A 54 -22.87 2.25 20.38
N LEU A 55 -22.77 3.38 19.68
CA LEU A 55 -22.77 3.43 18.22
C LEU A 55 -21.57 2.71 17.62
N LYS A 56 -20.38 2.88 18.20
CA LYS A 56 -19.16 2.15 17.79
C LYS A 56 -19.38 0.64 17.87
N HIS A 57 -19.80 0.12 19.01
CA HIS A 57 -20.04 -1.33 19.16
C HIS A 57 -21.12 -1.84 18.20
N ARG A 58 -22.15 -1.02 17.92
CA ARG A 58 -23.19 -1.35 16.95
C ARG A 58 -22.62 -1.41 15.52
N ALA A 59 -21.76 -0.46 15.16
CA ALA A 59 -21.08 -0.41 13.87
C ALA A 59 -20.17 -1.63 13.69
N ASP A 60 -19.30 -1.90 14.67
CA ASP A 60 -18.38 -3.05 14.68
C ASP A 60 -19.17 -4.36 14.56
N PHE A 61 -20.28 -4.50 15.31
CA PHE A 61 -21.15 -5.67 15.21
C PHE A 61 -21.72 -5.84 13.79
N TYR A 62 -22.23 -4.77 13.18
CA TYR A 62 -22.75 -4.85 11.80
C TYR A 62 -21.64 -5.17 10.80
N TYR A 63 -20.43 -4.63 10.99
CA TYR A 63 -19.27 -4.92 10.15
C TYR A 63 -18.90 -6.40 10.20
N PHE A 64 -18.73 -6.97 11.39
CA PHE A 64 -18.42 -8.40 11.56
C PHE A 64 -19.58 -9.31 11.13
N SER A 65 -20.82 -8.83 11.21
CA SER A 65 -22.01 -9.52 10.66
C SER A 65 -22.15 -9.36 9.14
N ARG A 66 -21.16 -8.77 8.46
CA ARG A 66 -21.15 -8.49 7.00
C ARG A 66 -22.30 -7.59 6.51
N ASN A 67 -22.93 -6.85 7.42
CA ASN A 67 -23.95 -5.85 7.08
C ASN A 67 -23.29 -4.47 6.91
N TYR A 68 -22.49 -4.33 5.86
CA TYR A 68 -21.64 -3.16 5.65
C TYR A 68 -22.43 -1.86 5.50
N ARG A 69 -23.63 -1.91 4.91
CA ARG A 69 -24.48 -0.72 4.76
C ARG A 69 -24.91 -0.14 6.12
N LYS A 70 -25.30 -1.00 7.07
CA LYS A 70 -25.62 -0.55 8.43
C LYS A 70 -24.37 -0.13 9.19
N ALA A 71 -23.24 -0.79 8.98
CA ALA A 71 -21.97 -0.38 9.57
C ALA A 71 -21.58 1.03 9.13
N ILE A 72 -21.68 1.34 7.82
CA ILE A 72 -21.48 2.67 7.24
C ILE A 72 -22.36 3.70 7.93
N GLU A 73 -23.67 3.45 8.03
CA GLU A 73 -24.61 4.38 8.67
C GLU A 73 -24.21 4.68 10.13
N MET A 74 -23.78 3.67 10.88
CA MET A 74 -23.37 3.85 12.28
C MET A 74 -22.03 4.58 12.39
N TYR A 75 -21.01 4.24 11.58
CA TYR A 75 -19.72 4.96 11.58
C TYR A 75 -19.86 6.42 11.14
N GLU A 76 -20.73 6.72 10.16
CA GLU A 76 -21.04 8.10 9.78
C GLU A 76 -21.67 8.89 10.93
N ARG A 77 -22.54 8.26 11.74
CA ARG A 77 -23.07 8.87 12.97
C ARG A 77 -21.97 9.08 14.00
N CYS A 78 -21.08 8.12 14.19
CA CYS A 78 -19.92 8.26 15.08
C CYS A 78 -19.05 9.47 14.69
N LEU A 79 -18.76 9.65 13.40
CA LEU A 79 -17.99 10.79 12.89
C LEU A 79 -18.67 12.15 13.09
N LYS A 80 -20.01 12.20 13.14
CA LYS A 80 -20.75 13.43 13.42
C LYS A 80 -20.72 13.80 14.91
N LEU A 81 -20.64 12.81 15.79
CA LEU A 81 -20.70 12.99 17.24
C LEU A 81 -19.32 13.09 17.89
N VAL A 82 -18.27 12.57 17.25
CA VAL A 82 -16.92 12.60 17.81
C VAL A 82 -16.45 14.05 18.01
N PRO A 83 -15.97 14.41 19.22
CA PRO A 83 -15.47 15.75 19.50
C PRO A 83 -14.32 16.12 18.56
N SER A 84 -14.21 17.42 18.24
CA SER A 84 -13.17 17.89 17.31
C SER A 84 -11.74 17.61 17.79
N SER A 85 -11.55 17.54 19.11
CA SER A 85 -10.29 17.24 19.80
C SER A 85 -9.89 15.76 19.78
N ASN A 86 -10.83 14.82 19.59
CA ASN A 86 -10.54 13.39 19.66
C ASN A 86 -10.15 12.84 18.28
N ASN A 87 -8.89 13.09 17.89
CA ASN A 87 -8.34 12.63 16.61
C ASN A 87 -8.22 11.10 16.53
N THR A 88 -8.03 10.40 17.64
CA THR A 88 -7.92 8.95 17.68
C THR A 88 -9.21 8.29 17.19
N TRP A 89 -10.35 8.66 17.78
CA TRP A 89 -11.65 8.12 17.37
C TRP A 89 -12.05 8.56 15.97
N LYS A 90 -11.75 9.81 15.59
CA LYS A 90 -11.97 10.28 14.21
C LYS A 90 -11.27 9.39 13.19
N ARG A 91 -9.97 9.14 13.40
CA ARG A 91 -9.18 8.28 12.51
C ARG A 91 -9.73 6.85 12.47
N GLU A 92 -10.01 6.26 13.62
CA GLU A 92 -10.59 4.92 13.72
C GLU A 92 -11.91 4.81 12.93
N PHE A 93 -12.81 5.78 13.08
CA PHE A 93 -14.08 5.76 12.34
C PHE A 93 -13.90 6.01 10.85
N MET A 94 -12.97 6.88 10.43
CA MET A 94 -12.63 7.07 9.01
C MET A 94 -12.07 5.80 8.38
N GLU A 95 -11.19 5.09 9.09
CA GLU A 95 -10.61 3.82 8.66
C GLU A 95 -11.68 2.75 8.48
N ASN A 96 -12.50 2.53 9.52
CA ASN A 96 -13.57 1.52 9.47
C ASN A 96 -14.64 1.85 8.42
N LEU A 97 -14.92 3.14 8.21
CA LEU A 97 -15.82 3.60 7.16
C LEU A 97 -15.26 3.29 5.76
N ALA A 98 -13.96 3.54 5.54
CA ALA A 98 -13.31 3.22 4.27
C ALA A 98 -13.32 1.71 3.98
N TYR A 99 -13.01 0.87 4.97
CA TYR A 99 -13.14 -0.59 4.83
C TYR A 99 -14.58 -1.03 4.56
N SER A 100 -15.55 -0.44 5.26
CA SER A 100 -16.96 -0.77 5.05
C SER A 100 -17.40 -0.45 3.61
N PHE A 101 -16.96 0.68 3.04
CA PHE A 101 -17.21 1.01 1.63
C PHE A 101 -16.52 0.04 0.66
N LEU A 102 -15.28 -0.40 0.94
CA LEU A 102 -14.61 -1.43 0.13
C LEU A 102 -15.42 -2.73 0.08
N HIS A 103 -15.97 -3.14 1.21
CA HIS A 103 -16.78 -4.35 1.32
C HIS A 103 -18.19 -4.21 0.74
N GLU A 104 -18.75 -3.00 0.68
CA GLU A 104 -19.99 -2.71 -0.06
C GLU A 104 -19.76 -2.56 -1.58
N ASN A 105 -18.54 -2.77 -2.08
CA ASN A 105 -18.12 -2.53 -3.46
C ASN A 105 -18.28 -1.08 -3.94
N ASN A 106 -18.18 -0.11 -3.02
CA ASN A 106 -18.14 1.31 -3.35
C ASN A 106 -16.69 1.82 -3.23
N ALA A 107 -15.87 1.46 -4.21
CA ALA A 107 -14.43 1.72 -4.17
C ALA A 107 -14.09 3.22 -4.30
N GLU A 108 -14.93 4.01 -4.96
CA GLU A 108 -14.77 5.47 -5.06
C GLU A 108 -14.90 6.16 -3.70
N LYS A 109 -15.94 5.83 -2.94
CA LYS A 109 -16.09 6.38 -1.58
C LYS A 109 -15.01 5.88 -0.64
N ALA A 110 -14.62 4.61 -0.76
CA ALA A 110 -13.49 4.08 0.01
C ALA A 110 -12.20 4.88 -0.26
N LEU A 111 -11.93 5.17 -1.54
CA LEU A 111 -10.78 5.97 -1.94
C LEU A 111 -10.86 7.39 -1.33
N GLU A 112 -12.01 8.05 -1.43
CA GLU A 112 -12.22 9.38 -0.84
C GLU A 112 -11.90 9.42 0.67
N TRP A 113 -12.44 8.46 1.44
CA TRP A 113 -12.19 8.39 2.88
C TRP A 113 -10.75 8.02 3.21
N SER A 114 -10.13 7.12 2.43
CA SER A 114 -8.73 6.73 2.62
C SER A 114 -7.75 7.87 2.36
N LEU A 115 -8.04 8.77 1.42
CA LEU A 115 -7.25 10.00 1.18
C LEU A 115 -7.40 11.00 2.34
N LYS A 116 -8.59 11.14 2.92
CA LYS A 116 -8.78 11.96 4.15
C LYS A 116 -8.02 11.36 5.34
N LEU A 117 -7.98 10.04 5.45
CA LEU A 117 -7.23 9.32 6.48
C LEU A 117 -5.71 9.52 6.33
N GLU A 118 -5.22 9.55 5.09
CA GLU A 118 -3.83 9.83 4.75
C GLU A 118 -3.42 11.26 5.16
N GLN A 119 -4.22 12.25 4.80
CA GLN A 119 -3.97 13.67 5.13
C GLN A 119 -3.94 13.94 6.64
N SER A 120 -4.61 13.09 7.43
CA SER A 120 -4.63 13.21 8.89
C SER A 120 -3.55 12.37 9.59
N ALA A 121 -2.66 11.70 8.84
CA ALA A 121 -1.63 10.83 9.41
C ALA A 121 -0.43 11.65 9.90
N TYR A 122 0.03 11.36 11.12
CA TYR A 122 1.20 12.03 11.72
C TYR A 122 2.37 11.08 11.97
N ASN A 123 2.18 9.78 11.81
CA ASN A 123 3.24 8.78 11.91
C ASN A 123 3.22 7.82 10.73
N LEU A 124 4.31 7.07 10.58
CA LEU A 124 4.50 6.16 9.45
C LEU A 124 3.48 5.01 9.46
N ASP A 125 3.19 4.45 10.63
CA ASP A 125 2.23 3.33 10.79
C ASP A 125 0.82 3.73 10.35
N GLN A 126 0.36 4.92 10.74
CA GLN A 126 -0.91 5.50 10.32
C GLN A 126 -0.98 5.74 8.82
N LYS A 127 0.13 6.19 8.23
CA LYS A 127 0.23 6.40 6.79
C LYS A 127 0.11 5.07 6.05
N ILE A 128 0.76 4.01 6.54
CA ILE A 128 0.68 2.67 5.95
C ILE A 128 -0.76 2.15 5.93
N VAL A 129 -1.50 2.31 7.02
CA VAL A 129 -2.91 1.91 7.07
C VAL A 129 -3.70 2.60 5.95
N SER A 130 -3.56 3.92 5.79
CA SER A 130 -4.21 4.63 4.69
C SER A 130 -3.72 4.18 3.31
N MET A 131 -2.42 3.98 3.11
CA MET A 131 -1.85 3.50 1.84
C MET A 131 -2.37 2.12 1.46
N ASN A 132 -2.51 1.22 2.44
CA ASN A 132 -3.05 -0.12 2.22
C ASN A 132 -4.50 -0.08 1.71
N ILE A 133 -5.32 0.81 2.29
CA ILE A 133 -6.72 1.02 1.88
C ILE A 133 -6.77 1.67 0.49
N ILE A 134 -5.95 2.71 0.25
CA ILE A 134 -5.83 3.38 -1.06
C ILE A 134 -5.47 2.35 -2.14
N ALA A 135 -4.45 1.52 -1.91
CA ALA A 135 -4.05 0.47 -2.83
C ALA A 135 -5.22 -0.48 -3.16
N THR A 136 -5.97 -0.91 -2.14
CA THR A 136 -7.13 -1.80 -2.33
C THR A 136 -8.28 -1.13 -3.09
N ALA A 137 -8.52 0.15 -2.83
CA ALA A 137 -9.54 0.93 -3.54
C ALA A 137 -9.13 1.15 -5.01
N CYS A 138 -7.90 1.58 -5.25
CA CYS A 138 -7.34 1.76 -6.59
C CYS A 138 -7.39 0.47 -7.41
N HIS A 139 -7.07 -0.67 -6.78
CA HIS A 139 -7.19 -1.99 -7.40
C HIS A 139 -8.61 -2.27 -7.92
N LYS A 140 -9.62 -2.11 -7.06
CA LYS A 140 -11.03 -2.31 -7.44
C LYS A 140 -11.49 -1.35 -8.54
N LEU A 141 -10.87 -0.18 -8.65
CA LEU A 141 -11.16 0.83 -9.67
C LEU A 141 -10.34 0.64 -10.96
N GLY A 142 -9.46 -0.37 -11.05
CA GLY A 142 -8.54 -0.56 -12.18
C GLY A 142 -7.47 0.54 -12.29
N ARG A 143 -7.23 1.31 -11.23
CA ARG A 143 -6.24 2.41 -11.18
C ARG A 143 -4.86 1.89 -10.75
N TYR A 144 -4.31 0.98 -11.54
CA TYR A 144 -3.11 0.22 -11.17
C TYR A 144 -1.85 1.08 -10.92
N ALA A 145 -1.70 2.20 -11.63
CA ALA A 145 -0.57 3.12 -11.39
C ALA A 145 -0.59 3.70 -9.96
N ALA A 146 -1.76 4.15 -9.50
CA ALA A 146 -1.93 4.67 -8.14
C ALA A 146 -1.88 3.56 -7.07
N GLU A 147 -2.32 2.34 -7.43
CA GLU A 147 -2.13 1.16 -6.57
C GLU A 147 -0.64 0.87 -6.35
N LEU A 148 0.18 0.88 -7.41
CA LEU A 148 1.62 0.64 -7.31
C LEU A 148 2.30 1.66 -6.40
N GLU A 149 2.00 2.96 -6.54
CA GLU A 149 2.55 4.01 -5.67
C GLU A 149 2.22 3.76 -4.18
N ALA A 150 0.96 3.41 -3.89
CA ALA A 150 0.53 3.12 -2.53
C ALA A 150 1.16 1.82 -1.96
N LEU A 151 1.30 0.78 -2.78
CA LEU A 151 1.99 -0.46 -2.39
C LEU A 151 3.48 -0.24 -2.15
N HIS A 152 4.14 0.60 -2.95
CA HIS A 152 5.54 0.96 -2.73
C HIS A 152 5.74 1.64 -1.37
N HIS A 153 4.86 2.57 -0.98
CA HIS A 153 4.91 3.16 0.36
C HIS A 153 4.73 2.12 1.49
N CYS A 154 3.87 1.12 1.29
CA CYS A 154 3.73 0.02 2.25
C CYS A 154 5.04 -0.79 2.35
N LEU A 155 5.66 -1.09 1.20
CA LEU A 155 6.90 -1.86 1.11
C LEU A 155 8.13 -1.12 1.62
N GLU A 156 8.16 0.22 1.58
CA GLU A 156 9.23 1.02 2.17
C GLU A 156 9.38 0.75 3.68
N THR A 157 8.26 0.52 4.37
CA THR A 157 8.24 0.26 5.82
C THR A 157 8.20 -1.23 6.15
N HIS A 158 7.44 -2.01 5.38
CA HIS A 158 7.17 -3.42 5.65
C HIS A 158 7.63 -4.31 4.50
N LYS A 159 8.95 -4.28 4.24
CA LYS A 159 9.60 -5.03 3.16
C LYS A 159 9.34 -6.55 3.19
N SER A 160 9.14 -7.10 4.38
CA SER A 160 9.00 -8.54 4.64
C SER A 160 7.56 -9.06 4.63
N TRP A 161 6.58 -8.27 4.17
CA TRP A 161 5.17 -8.66 4.15
C TRP A 161 4.79 -9.28 2.79
N PRO A 162 4.54 -10.60 2.71
CA PRO A 162 4.30 -11.29 1.43
C PRO A 162 3.10 -10.74 0.66
N GLU A 163 2.04 -10.37 1.37
CA GLU A 163 0.80 -9.88 0.77
C GLU A 163 1.01 -8.63 -0.11
N PHE A 164 1.87 -7.69 0.31
CA PHE A 164 2.14 -6.49 -0.49
C PHE A 164 2.88 -6.82 -1.77
N TRP A 165 3.78 -7.80 -1.74
CA TRP A 165 4.50 -8.27 -2.91
C TRP A 165 3.59 -9.02 -3.89
N TYR A 166 2.69 -9.84 -3.38
CA TYR A 166 1.69 -10.51 -4.20
C TYR A 166 0.82 -9.50 -4.93
N ARG A 167 0.28 -8.53 -4.20
CA ARG A 167 -0.54 -7.44 -4.75
C ARG A 167 0.23 -6.57 -5.72
N LEU A 168 1.53 -6.33 -5.49
CA LEU A 168 2.39 -5.62 -6.45
C LEU A 168 2.45 -6.36 -7.79
N GLY A 169 2.57 -7.69 -7.75
CA GLY A 169 2.50 -8.55 -8.94
C GLY A 169 1.15 -8.44 -9.66
N LEU A 170 0.04 -8.45 -8.93
CA LEU A 170 -1.30 -8.28 -9.51
C LEU A 170 -1.51 -6.88 -10.12
N ALA A 171 -1.00 -5.84 -9.46
CA ALA A 171 -1.05 -4.47 -9.97
C ALA A 171 -0.24 -4.32 -11.26
N TYR A 172 0.95 -4.95 -11.34
CA TYR A 172 1.72 -5.03 -12.58
C TYR A 172 0.98 -5.81 -13.67
N ALA A 173 0.33 -6.94 -13.34
CA ALA A 173 -0.49 -7.67 -14.29
C ALA A 173 -1.62 -6.80 -14.86
N GLY A 174 -2.28 -6.00 -14.00
CA GLY A 174 -3.25 -4.98 -14.41
C GLY A 174 -2.66 -3.91 -15.32
N LEU A 175 -1.46 -3.40 -14.99
CA LEU A 175 -0.80 -2.34 -15.76
C LEU A 175 -0.30 -2.82 -17.14
N PHE A 176 0.19 -4.05 -17.23
CA PHE A 176 0.66 -4.67 -18.46
C PHE A 176 -0.45 -5.40 -19.24
N GLU A 177 -1.68 -5.40 -18.72
CA GLU A 177 -2.83 -6.11 -19.29
C GLU A 177 -2.52 -7.61 -19.53
N ILE A 178 -1.79 -8.22 -18.58
CA ILE A 178 -1.45 -9.65 -18.60
C ILE A 178 -2.49 -10.40 -17.78
N ASP A 179 -3.19 -11.32 -18.43
CA ASP A 179 -4.15 -12.19 -17.77
C ASP A 179 -3.44 -13.21 -16.87
N LEU A 180 -3.98 -13.39 -15.66
CA LEU A 180 -3.49 -14.38 -14.68
C LEU A 180 -4.64 -15.28 -14.21
N PRO A 181 -4.37 -16.56 -13.90
CA PRO A 181 -5.40 -17.47 -13.40
C PRO A 181 -6.07 -16.94 -12.13
N GLY A 182 -7.42 -16.86 -12.15
CA GLY A 182 -8.20 -16.38 -11.01
C GLY A 182 -8.12 -14.87 -10.75
N TYR A 183 -7.50 -14.11 -11.66
CA TYR A 183 -7.39 -12.66 -11.61
C TYR A 183 -7.78 -12.05 -12.97
N TYR A 184 -9.00 -11.52 -13.03
CA TYR A 184 -9.50 -10.85 -14.23
C TYR A 184 -9.40 -9.34 -14.06
N THR A 185 -8.68 -8.69 -14.98
CA THR A 185 -8.65 -7.23 -15.04
C THR A 185 -10.00 -6.72 -15.57
N SER A 186 -10.44 -5.55 -15.09
CA SER A 186 -11.63 -4.90 -15.63
C SER A 186 -11.39 -4.58 -17.11
N LYS A 187 -12.03 -5.34 -18.01
CA LYS A 187 -11.90 -5.26 -19.47
C LYS A 187 -11.90 -3.81 -19.99
N PRO A 188 -10.99 -3.43 -20.91
CA PRO A 188 -11.27 -2.34 -21.83
C PRO A 188 -12.38 -2.76 -22.81
N SER A 189 -13.25 -1.81 -23.12
CA SER A 189 -14.25 -1.87 -24.18
C SER A 189 -13.61 -2.25 -25.53
N GLN A 190 -14.41 -2.95 -26.34
CA GLN A 190 -14.10 -3.67 -27.57
C GLN A 190 -13.17 -2.98 -28.59
N GLU A 191 -12.50 -3.85 -29.35
CA GLU A 191 -11.80 -3.66 -30.63
C GLU A 191 -10.42 -2.98 -30.59
N GLU A 192 -9.37 -3.82 -30.50
CA GLU A 192 -8.24 -3.90 -31.46
C GLU A 192 -7.16 -4.85 -30.91
N GLU A 193 -6.88 -5.94 -31.65
CA GLU A 193 -5.79 -6.89 -31.36
C GLU A 193 -4.42 -6.22 -31.58
N THR A 194 -3.90 -5.55 -30.55
CA THR A 194 -2.48 -5.18 -30.48
C THR A 194 -1.91 -5.62 -29.14
N CYS A 195 -0.73 -6.25 -29.20
CA CYS A 195 -0.13 -7.02 -28.11
C CYS A 195 0.06 -6.25 -26.77
N CYS A 196 0.12 -4.90 -26.76
CA CYS A 196 0.53 -4.12 -25.57
C CYS A 196 0.01 -2.65 -25.61
N ARG A 197 -1.03 -2.26 -24.86
CA ARG A 197 -1.49 -0.85 -24.71
C ARG A 197 -0.69 -0.06 -23.66
N PHE A 198 0.64 -0.09 -23.69
CA PHE A 198 1.43 0.70 -22.72
C PHE A 198 1.62 2.15 -23.18
N LYS A 199 0.86 3.09 -22.62
CA LYS A 199 1.18 4.53 -22.68
C LYS A 199 2.22 4.83 -21.61
N SER A 200 3.50 4.85 -21.97
CA SER A 200 4.58 5.30 -21.09
C SER A 200 4.41 6.78 -20.72
N LYS A 201 3.72 7.07 -19.61
CA LYS A 201 3.79 8.36 -18.92
C LYS A 201 4.37 8.24 -17.50
N LEU A 202 5.16 7.21 -17.24
CA LEU A 202 6.04 7.18 -16.07
C LEU A 202 7.37 7.84 -16.46
N ASN A 203 7.43 9.15 -16.21
CA ASN A 203 8.56 10.09 -16.34
C ASN A 203 8.70 10.87 -17.66
N LEU A 204 8.09 12.07 -17.70
CA LEU A 204 8.84 13.30 -17.98
C LEU A 204 8.15 14.44 -17.23
N SER A 205 8.71 14.83 -16.09
CA SER A 205 8.46 16.12 -15.48
C SER A 205 8.87 17.20 -16.49
N LYS A 206 7.90 17.77 -17.23
CA LYS A 206 8.08 19.06 -17.88
C LYS A 206 7.46 20.11 -16.97
N HIS A 207 8.34 20.88 -16.32
CA HIS A 207 7.99 22.19 -15.78
C HIS A 207 7.31 23.03 -16.87
N PRO A 208 6.33 23.88 -16.51
CA PRO A 208 5.81 24.86 -17.42
C PRO A 208 6.83 25.99 -17.57
N ARG A 209 7.27 26.26 -18.80
CA ARG A 209 7.81 27.57 -19.16
C ARG A 209 7.23 28.02 -20.50
N SER A 210 6.47 29.11 -20.39
CA SER A 210 5.94 30.06 -21.36
C SER A 210 6.59 30.18 -22.75
N GLN A 211 5.71 30.29 -23.75
CA GLN A 211 5.71 31.16 -24.97
C GLN A 211 6.96 31.10 -25.87
N GLU A 212 6.89 30.86 -27.17
CA GLU A 212 6.21 31.67 -28.20
C GLU A 212 5.85 30.85 -29.48
N ASN A 213 5.06 31.51 -30.33
CA ASN A 213 4.41 31.07 -31.56
C ASN A 213 5.37 30.65 -32.69
N ASP A 214 4.95 29.68 -33.52
CA ASP A 214 4.54 29.87 -34.93
C ASP A 214 4.49 28.52 -35.69
N SER A 215 3.50 28.39 -36.58
CA SER A 215 3.25 27.23 -37.46
C SER A 215 3.79 27.53 -38.88
N PRO A 216 3.58 26.70 -39.93
CA PRO A 216 3.70 25.23 -40.09
C PRO A 216 4.55 24.82 -41.34
N SER A 217 5.07 23.60 -41.41
CA SER A 217 5.31 22.83 -42.67
C SER A 217 5.72 21.39 -42.32
N ALA A 218 4.94 20.39 -42.72
CA ALA A 218 5.00 19.63 -43.99
C ALA A 218 6.03 18.48 -43.95
N ASP A 219 5.47 17.26 -43.98
CA ASP A 219 5.94 16.02 -44.58
C ASP A 219 7.41 15.58 -44.39
N LEU A 220 7.59 14.46 -43.68
CA LEU A 220 8.46 13.39 -44.19
C LEU A 220 8.12 12.03 -43.55
N GLU A 221 7.47 11.19 -44.36
CA GLU A 221 7.53 9.73 -44.23
C GLU A 221 8.99 9.27 -44.26
N CYS A 222 9.37 8.30 -43.43
CA CYS A 222 10.54 7.49 -43.74
C CYS A 222 10.32 6.03 -43.36
N SER A 223 9.93 5.31 -44.41
CA SER A 223 10.11 3.90 -44.71
C SER A 223 11.20 3.17 -43.92
N ILE A 224 10.79 2.01 -43.41
CA ILE A 224 11.63 0.90 -43.02
C ILE A 224 12.44 0.44 -44.24
N GLN A 225 13.77 0.44 -44.15
CA GLN A 225 14.62 -0.50 -44.90
C GLN A 225 16.05 -0.62 -44.35
N SER A 226 16.39 -1.86 -44.01
CA SER A 226 17.69 -2.53 -44.23
C SER A 226 18.92 -2.19 -43.34
N THR A 227 19.26 -3.19 -42.53
CA THR A 227 20.60 -3.74 -42.24
C THR A 227 21.84 -3.05 -42.82
N MET A 228 22.81 -2.70 -41.96
CA MET A 228 24.26 -3.01 -42.03
C MET A 228 24.96 -2.56 -40.72
N PRO A 229 26.09 -3.18 -40.32
CA PRO A 229 26.58 -3.23 -38.94
C PRO A 229 27.39 -1.99 -38.54
N CYS A 230 27.29 -1.57 -37.27
CA CYS A 230 28.15 -0.53 -36.71
C CYS A 230 29.50 -1.13 -36.28
N ASP A 231 30.55 -0.55 -36.86
CA ASP A 231 31.95 -0.73 -36.49
C ASP A 231 32.25 0.26 -35.36
N CYS A 232 32.06 -0.15 -34.11
CA CYS A 232 32.61 0.54 -32.96
C CYS A 232 33.26 -0.48 -32.02
N GLY A 233 34.60 -0.50 -32.06
CA GLY A 233 35.42 -1.20 -31.09
C GLY A 233 35.16 -0.70 -29.67
N ASN A 234 35.04 -1.65 -28.74
CA ASN A 234 34.80 -1.53 -27.30
C ASN A 234 33.35 -1.19 -26.88
N CYS A 235 32.48 -2.19 -26.98
CA CYS A 235 31.44 -2.41 -25.97
C CYS A 235 31.66 -3.79 -25.33
N GLU A 236 32.01 -3.78 -24.06
CA GLU A 236 32.21 -4.99 -23.26
C GLU A 236 30.90 -5.76 -23.13
N THR A 237 31.02 -7.07 -23.28
CA THR A 237 29.99 -8.08 -23.22
C THR A 237 29.26 -8.09 -21.87
N HIS A 238 28.04 -7.55 -21.85
CA HIS A 238 27.00 -8.02 -20.94
C HIS A 238 25.92 -8.73 -21.76
N ALA A 239 25.72 -10.00 -21.42
CA ALA A 239 24.88 -10.95 -22.12
C ALA A 239 23.50 -10.38 -22.47
N ALA A 240 23.31 -10.09 -23.76
CA ALA A 240 21.98 -10.00 -24.35
C ALA A 240 21.36 -11.40 -24.27
N LEU A 241 20.50 -11.63 -23.28
CA LEU A 241 19.61 -12.78 -23.25
C LEU A 241 18.79 -12.75 -24.54
N SER A 242 19.01 -13.74 -25.38
CA SER A 242 18.47 -13.94 -26.71
C SER A 242 16.94 -13.74 -26.73
N LEU A 243 16.51 -12.64 -27.33
CA LEU A 243 15.12 -12.19 -27.47
C LEU A 243 14.35 -12.95 -28.57
N GLU A 244 14.64 -14.24 -28.81
CA GLU A 244 14.19 -14.96 -30.02
C GLU A 244 13.25 -16.15 -29.79
N ARG A 245 12.81 -16.44 -28.55
CA ARG A 245 12.01 -17.67 -28.29
C ARG A 245 10.56 -17.49 -27.90
N THR A 246 10.09 -16.27 -27.69
CA THR A 246 8.66 -16.02 -27.43
C THR A 246 8.24 -14.89 -28.32
N GLY A 247 7.26 -15.06 -29.21
CA GLY A 247 6.73 -13.99 -30.06
C GLY A 247 6.02 -12.86 -29.30
N LYS A 248 6.44 -12.54 -28.07
CA LYS A 248 5.90 -11.54 -27.16
C LYS A 248 6.61 -10.20 -27.39
N CYS A 249 5.87 -9.10 -27.37
CA CYS A 249 6.43 -7.74 -27.43
C CYS A 249 7.41 -7.50 -26.25
N HIS A 250 8.42 -6.64 -26.41
CA HIS A 250 9.38 -6.33 -25.33
C HIS A 250 8.69 -5.91 -24.01
N ASN A 251 7.57 -5.19 -24.08
CA ASN A 251 6.81 -4.80 -22.88
C ASN A 251 6.06 -5.98 -22.23
N CYS A 252 5.51 -6.91 -23.01
CA CYS A 252 4.95 -8.16 -22.46
C CYS A 252 6.02 -8.99 -21.78
N PHE A 253 7.22 -9.07 -22.38
CA PHE A 253 8.35 -9.76 -21.78
C PHE A 253 8.72 -9.10 -20.45
N LEU A 254 9.01 -7.79 -20.45
CA LEU A 254 9.34 -7.05 -19.23
C LEU A 254 8.25 -7.18 -18.14
N GLY A 255 6.97 -7.07 -18.53
CA GLY A 255 5.84 -7.21 -17.62
C GLY A 255 5.78 -8.60 -17.00
N THR A 256 5.88 -9.64 -17.82
CA THR A 256 5.86 -11.05 -17.39
C THR A 256 6.94 -11.32 -16.34
N TYR A 257 8.18 -10.89 -16.59
CA TYR A 257 9.29 -11.10 -15.65
C TYR A 257 9.20 -10.20 -14.41
N THR A 258 8.60 -9.00 -14.52
CA THR A 258 8.33 -8.14 -13.36
C THR A 258 7.30 -8.78 -12.43
N ILE A 259 6.20 -9.29 -13.00
CA ILE A 259 5.16 -10.01 -12.26
C ILE A 259 5.77 -11.26 -11.62
N ALA A 260 6.48 -12.07 -12.41
CA ALA A 260 7.13 -13.29 -11.91
C ALA A 260 8.10 -13.00 -10.76
N SER A 261 8.88 -11.92 -10.84
CA SER A 261 9.77 -11.50 -9.75
C SER A 261 9.01 -11.20 -8.46
N CYS A 262 7.87 -10.50 -8.55
CA CYS A 262 7.02 -10.22 -7.38
C CYS A 262 6.44 -11.51 -6.76
N MET A 263 5.99 -12.43 -7.62
CA MET A 263 5.42 -13.72 -7.20
C MET A 263 6.47 -14.62 -6.54
N VAL A 264 7.66 -14.76 -7.14
CA VAL A 264 8.78 -15.51 -6.57
C VAL A 264 9.24 -14.88 -5.25
N LYS A 265 9.32 -13.55 -5.18
CA LYS A 265 9.65 -12.85 -3.94
C LYS A 265 8.63 -13.09 -2.84
N THR A 266 7.34 -13.09 -3.18
CA THR A 266 6.26 -13.44 -2.24
C THR A 266 6.47 -14.85 -1.68
N ARG A 267 6.67 -15.83 -2.56
CA ARG A 267 6.86 -17.23 -2.18
C ARG A 267 8.07 -17.42 -1.26
N THR A 268 9.21 -16.84 -1.62
CA THR A 268 10.44 -16.92 -0.79
C THR A 268 10.25 -16.32 0.60
N MET A 269 9.48 -15.25 0.74
CA MET A 269 9.16 -14.69 2.06
C MET A 269 8.25 -15.60 2.89
N ILE A 270 7.27 -16.26 2.28
CA ILE A 270 6.44 -17.24 2.98
C ILE A 270 7.29 -18.44 3.42
N ASP A 271 8.18 -18.93 2.56
CA ASP A 271 9.07 -20.06 2.87
C ASP A 271 10.09 -19.73 3.97
N SER A 272 10.53 -18.48 4.07
CA SER A 272 11.50 -18.03 5.09
C SER A 272 10.86 -17.55 6.41
N GLY A 273 9.55 -17.33 6.46
CA GLY A 273 8.83 -16.75 7.60
C GLY A 273 8.64 -17.67 8.82
N GLY A 274 9.10 -18.92 8.76
CA GLY A 274 8.89 -19.93 9.80
C GLY A 274 7.47 -20.51 9.82
N ASN A 275 7.19 -21.43 10.75
CA ASN A 275 5.87 -22.07 10.86
C ASN A 275 4.81 -21.10 11.41
N ASN A 276 4.07 -20.43 10.52
CA ASN A 276 2.89 -19.66 10.87
C ASN A 276 1.69 -20.58 11.11
N HIS A 277 1.61 -21.23 12.28
CA HIS A 277 0.53 -22.18 12.61
C HIS A 277 -0.89 -21.62 12.48
N LEU A 278 -1.05 -20.29 12.57
CA LEU A 278 -2.34 -19.61 12.44
C LEU A 278 -2.72 -19.26 10.99
N GLY A 279 -1.77 -19.38 10.05
CA GLY A 279 -1.94 -18.96 8.66
C GLY A 279 -1.51 -19.99 7.61
N VAL A 280 -1.18 -21.22 8.01
CA VAL A 280 -0.67 -22.28 7.10
C VAL A 280 -1.56 -22.45 5.87
N GLU A 281 -2.87 -22.63 6.06
CA GLU A 281 -3.82 -22.84 4.96
C GLU A 281 -3.86 -21.65 3.99
N ARG A 282 -3.83 -20.43 4.52
CA ARG A 282 -3.80 -19.20 3.71
C ARG A 282 -2.48 -19.11 2.91
N ASP A 283 -1.37 -19.43 3.55
CA ASP A 283 -0.03 -19.35 2.98
C ASP A 283 0.17 -20.42 1.90
N GLU A 284 -0.35 -21.64 2.10
CA GLU A 284 -0.40 -22.72 1.09
C GLU A 284 -1.26 -22.32 -0.10
N LEU A 285 -2.48 -21.83 0.13
CA LEU A 285 -3.36 -21.35 -0.94
C LEU A 285 -2.71 -20.22 -1.76
N LEU A 286 -1.98 -19.31 -1.10
CA LEU A 286 -1.28 -18.23 -1.78
C LEU A 286 -0.12 -18.77 -2.64
N LYS A 287 0.64 -19.77 -2.16
CA LYS A 287 1.67 -20.45 -2.96
C LYS A 287 1.07 -21.16 -4.17
N GLU A 288 -0.05 -21.86 -4.02
CA GLU A 288 -0.74 -22.52 -5.14
C GLU A 288 -1.18 -21.51 -6.22
N LYS A 289 -1.70 -20.35 -5.81
CA LYS A 289 -2.04 -19.26 -6.75
C LYS A 289 -0.81 -18.74 -7.48
N ILE A 290 0.29 -18.54 -6.76
CA ILE A 290 1.57 -18.10 -7.34
C ILE A 290 2.06 -19.13 -8.38
N ASP A 291 2.07 -20.41 -8.03
CA ASP A 291 2.57 -21.47 -8.90
C ASP A 291 1.68 -21.61 -10.15
N SER A 292 0.37 -21.46 -10.00
CA SER A 292 -0.57 -21.40 -11.13
C SER A 292 -0.25 -20.23 -12.07
N CYS A 293 0.02 -19.04 -11.52
CA CYS A 293 0.38 -17.85 -12.29
C CYS A 293 1.72 -18.02 -13.03
N LEU A 294 2.76 -18.52 -12.35
CA LEU A 294 4.09 -18.73 -12.95
C LEU A 294 4.03 -19.76 -14.08
N LYS A 295 3.27 -20.85 -13.89
CA LYS A 295 3.03 -21.84 -14.94
C LYS A 295 2.24 -21.27 -16.11
N HIS A 296 1.21 -20.45 -15.85
CA HIS A 296 0.42 -19.80 -16.90
C HIS A 296 1.25 -18.84 -17.76
N MET A 297 2.16 -18.10 -17.14
CA MET A 297 3.08 -17.21 -17.84
C MET A 297 4.25 -17.93 -18.54
N GLU A 298 4.36 -19.26 -18.39
CA GLU A 298 5.44 -20.11 -18.92
C GLU A 298 6.83 -19.68 -18.41
N ILE A 299 6.92 -19.32 -17.13
CA ILE A 299 8.20 -18.93 -16.52
C ILE A 299 9.08 -20.16 -16.36
N GLU A 300 10.30 -20.10 -16.89
CA GLU A 300 11.28 -21.18 -16.74
C GLU A 300 11.73 -21.35 -15.27
N GLN A 301 11.95 -22.60 -14.87
CA GLN A 301 12.44 -22.93 -13.52
C GLN A 301 13.81 -22.29 -13.23
N SER A 302 14.67 -22.18 -14.26
CA SER A 302 15.97 -21.50 -14.19
C SER A 302 15.84 -20.07 -13.66
N PHE A 303 14.84 -19.32 -14.16
CA PHE A 303 14.55 -17.97 -13.70
C PHE A 303 14.02 -17.97 -12.27
N ILE A 304 13.11 -18.90 -11.93
CA ILE A 304 12.55 -19.00 -10.57
C ILE A 304 13.66 -19.24 -9.55
N ASP A 305 14.59 -20.14 -9.85
CA ASP A 305 15.71 -20.49 -8.98
C ASP A 305 16.69 -19.31 -8.82
N GLU A 306 16.99 -18.60 -9.91
CA GLU A 306 17.87 -17.43 -9.89
C GLU A 306 17.23 -16.25 -9.16
N ALA A 307 15.97 -15.95 -9.44
CA ALA A 307 15.21 -14.90 -8.76
C ALA A 307 15.07 -15.21 -7.26
N SER A 308 14.85 -16.46 -6.88
CA SER A 308 14.75 -16.85 -5.46
C SER A 308 16.03 -16.58 -4.67
N LYS A 309 17.19 -16.64 -5.33
CA LYS A 309 18.51 -16.36 -4.73
C LYS A 309 18.89 -14.87 -4.77
N SER A 310 18.56 -14.20 -5.87
CA SER A 310 19.03 -12.85 -6.18
C SER A 310 18.14 -11.73 -5.63
N LEU A 311 16.84 -11.98 -5.42
CA LEU A 311 15.91 -10.98 -4.92
C LEU A 311 16.08 -10.76 -3.40
N GLY A 312 17.13 -10.01 -3.03
CA GLY A 312 17.45 -9.62 -1.66
C GLY A 312 16.40 -8.71 -1.00
N PRO A 313 16.59 -8.32 0.27
CA PRO A 313 15.65 -7.47 1.02
C PRO A 313 15.56 -6.03 0.48
N GLU A 314 16.55 -5.57 -0.29
CA GLU A 314 16.59 -4.22 -0.85
C GLU A 314 15.93 -4.10 -2.22
N PHE A 315 15.55 -5.21 -2.83
CA PHE A 315 14.83 -5.20 -4.10
C PHE A 315 13.41 -4.67 -3.88
N ILE A 316 12.99 -3.69 -4.67
CA ILE A 316 11.59 -3.28 -4.86
C ILE A 316 11.44 -2.92 -6.35
N PRO A 317 10.68 -3.70 -7.16
CA PRO A 317 10.51 -3.44 -8.58
C PRO A 317 9.91 -2.04 -8.81
N GLY A 318 10.43 -1.32 -9.80
CA GLY A 318 9.89 -0.02 -10.23
C GLY A 318 10.16 1.17 -9.30
N LEU A 319 10.62 0.95 -8.06
CA LEU A 319 10.96 2.03 -7.14
C LEU A 319 12.41 2.50 -7.39
N LYS A 320 12.57 3.57 -8.18
CA LYS A 320 13.86 4.29 -8.20
C LYS A 320 13.98 5.04 -6.88
N LYS A 321 14.85 4.56 -5.96
CA LYS A 321 15.30 5.38 -4.82
C LYS A 321 15.72 6.73 -5.40
N LYS A 322 15.07 7.83 -4.98
CA LYS A 322 15.64 9.16 -5.20
C LYS A 322 17.04 9.08 -4.61
N ARG A 323 18.08 9.11 -5.45
CA ARG A 323 19.44 9.26 -4.95
C ARG A 323 19.42 10.52 -4.11
N ALA A 324 19.63 10.39 -2.80
CA ALA A 324 20.03 11.53 -2.02
C ALA A 324 21.28 12.05 -2.70
N TYR A 325 21.19 13.23 -3.31
CA TYR A 325 22.36 14.00 -3.63
C TYR A 325 23.00 14.30 -2.28
N VAL A 326 24.01 13.51 -1.93
CA VAL A 326 25.00 13.94 -0.96
C VAL A 326 25.83 14.93 -1.75
N ASP A 327 25.54 16.21 -1.57
CA ASP A 327 26.43 17.26 -2.04
C ASP A 327 27.75 17.07 -1.28
N ASP A 328 28.81 16.84 -2.04
CA ASP A 328 30.18 16.62 -1.56
C ASP A 328 30.85 17.95 -1.19
N ASP A 329 30.11 18.84 -0.56
CA ASP A 329 30.61 20.11 -0.03
C ASP A 329 30.09 20.27 1.40
N GLY A 330 30.96 19.88 2.34
CA GLY A 330 30.76 20.11 3.76
C GLY A 330 30.60 21.59 4.06
N LEU A 331 29.35 22.07 4.08
CA LEU A 331 28.97 23.32 4.70
C LEU A 331 27.57 23.22 5.30
N THR A 332 27.55 23.05 6.62
CA THR A 332 26.39 23.29 7.48
C THR A 332 25.78 24.65 7.20
N ILE A 333 24.56 24.70 6.66
CA ILE A 333 23.71 25.88 6.71
C ILE A 333 22.47 25.53 7.53
N ASN A 334 22.51 25.94 8.79
CA ASN A 334 21.32 26.17 9.60
C ASN A 334 20.41 27.15 8.86
N LYS A 335 19.19 26.73 8.50
CA LYS A 335 18.08 27.68 8.35
C LYS A 335 16.87 27.23 9.14
N LYS A 336 16.74 27.95 10.26
CA LYS A 336 15.56 28.19 11.07
C LYS A 336 14.26 28.28 10.26
N SER A 337 13.23 27.75 10.90
CA SER A 337 11.84 28.24 10.92
C SER A 337 11.64 29.65 10.36
N GLU A 338 10.63 29.81 9.50
CA GLU A 338 9.78 30.99 9.52
C GLU A 338 8.34 30.62 9.09
N VAL A 339 7.44 31.11 9.92
CA VAL A 339 5.97 31.11 9.85
C VAL A 339 5.56 32.48 9.25
N GLN A 340 4.31 32.58 8.77
CA GLN A 340 3.55 33.75 8.30
C GLN A 340 3.77 34.17 6.84
N ASP A 341 2.74 34.48 6.04
CA ASP A 341 1.29 34.72 6.28
C ASP A 341 0.39 33.97 5.30
#